data_AF-A0A2T4MFS2-F1
#
_entry.id   AF-A0A2T4MFS2-F1
#
_cell.length_a   1.000
_cell.length_b   1.000
_cell.length_c   1.000
_cell.angle_alpha   90.00
_cell.angle_beta   90.00
_cell.angle_gamma   90.00
#
_symmetry.space_group_name_H-M   'P 1'
#
loop_
_entity.id
_entity.type
_entity.pdbx_description
1 polymer ?
#
loop_
_entity_poly.entity_id
_entity_poly.type
_entity_poly.pdbx_seq_one_letter_code
_entity_poly.pdbx_strand_id
1 'polypeptide(L)'
;MKLIDNLDYSDEQKIFLLNIGGLDLYKVRKHVIKTIEKLTKPYLPKHHSYTFMDIDNMTVLLIKSEIQFIPDLIRALCKKNLGVYEVRLFEEKENIFE
;
A
#
# COMPACT_ATOMS: atom_id res chain seq x y z
N MET A 1 16.60 -10.01 -4.97
CA MET A 1 15.29 -9.43 -5.38
C MET A 1 14.29 -10.57 -5.49
N LYS A 2 13.41 -10.73 -4.50
CA LYS A 2 12.41 -11.82 -4.49
C LYS A 2 11.09 -11.23 -5.01
N LEU A 3 10.64 -11.69 -6.17
CA LEU A 3 9.30 -11.39 -6.67
C LEU A 3 8.27 -11.97 -5.70
N ILE A 4 7.22 -11.22 -5.40
CA ILE A 4 6.09 -11.68 -4.58
C ILE A 4 5.43 -12.84 -5.32
N ASP A 5 5.47 -14.03 -4.73
CA ASP A 5 4.82 -15.23 -5.26
C ASP A 5 3.34 -15.23 -4.81
N ASN A 6 2.40 -15.35 -5.76
CA ASN A 6 0.96 -15.33 -5.47
C ASN A 6 0.48 -16.59 -4.72
N LEU A 7 1.36 -17.56 -4.50
CA LEU A 7 1.10 -18.79 -3.74
C LEU A 7 1.46 -18.69 -2.25
N ASP A 8 2.11 -17.60 -1.82
CA ASP A 8 2.56 -17.39 -0.43
C ASP A 8 1.44 -16.80 0.43
N TYR A 9 0.31 -17.51 0.51
CA TYR A 9 -0.81 -17.15 1.38
C TYR A 9 -0.35 -17.22 2.83
N SER A 10 -0.22 -16.06 3.45
CA SER A 10 0.20 -15.93 4.84
C SER A 10 -0.66 -14.88 5.54
N ASP A 11 -1.06 -15.19 6.77
CA ASP A 11 -1.67 -14.21 7.68
C ASP A 11 -0.59 -13.28 8.28
N GLU A 12 0.69 -13.49 7.94
CA GLU A 12 1.79 -12.62 8.35
C GLU A 12 1.69 -11.25 7.67
N GLN A 13 1.57 -10.22 8.50
CA GLN A 13 1.59 -8.84 8.02
C GLN A 13 3.00 -8.33 7.83
N LYS A 14 3.27 -7.80 6.65
CA LYS A 14 4.55 -7.19 6.29
C LYS A 14 4.34 -5.74 5.89
N ILE A 15 5.41 -4.95 5.93
CA ILE A 15 5.38 -3.55 5.52
C ILE A 15 5.75 -3.48 4.05
N PHE A 16 4.87 -2.90 3.26
CA PHE A 16 5.06 -2.66 1.84
C PHE A 16 5.17 -1.17 1.57
N LEU A 17 6.10 -0.83 0.68
CA LEU A 17 6.31 0.52 0.17
C LEU A 17 5.79 0.57 -1.27
N LEU A 18 4.78 1.40 -1.51
CA LEU A 18 4.16 1.58 -2.82
C LEU A 18 4.40 3.02 -3.29
N ASN A 19 5.08 3.17 -4.42
CA ASN A 19 5.23 4.47 -5.08
C ASN A 19 4.01 4.74 -5.96
N ILE A 20 3.23 5.76 -5.60
CA ILE A 20 1.97 6.09 -6.25
C ILE A 20 2.15 7.35 -7.10
N GLY A 21 1.87 7.19 -8.39
CA GLY A 21 1.94 8.27 -9.36
C GLY A 21 0.78 9.24 -9.27
N GLY A 22 1.11 10.53 -9.36
CA GLY A 22 0.16 11.61 -9.53
C GLY A 22 0.79 12.96 -9.20
N LEU A 23 0.35 14.01 -9.89
CA LEU A 23 0.88 15.37 -9.73
C LEU A 23 0.29 16.09 -8.49
N ASP A 24 -0.91 15.68 -8.06
CA ASP A 24 -1.62 16.28 -6.93
C ASP A 24 -1.59 15.32 -5.73
N LEU A 25 -0.59 15.51 -4.85
CA LEU A 25 -0.34 14.66 -3.69
C LEU A 25 -1.59 14.53 -2.79
N TYR A 26 -2.33 15.62 -2.58
CA TYR A 26 -3.51 15.61 -1.74
C TYR A 26 -4.64 14.76 -2.35
N LYS A 27 -4.91 14.95 -3.65
CA LYS A 27 -5.91 14.14 -4.34
C LYS A 27 -5.50 12.67 -4.40
N VAL A 28 -4.22 12.37 -4.65
CA VAL A 28 -3.71 10.99 -4.67
C VAL A 28 -3.98 10.32 -3.31
N ARG A 29 -3.51 10.92 -2.21
CA ARG A 29 -3.72 10.39 -0.85
C ARG A 29 -5.20 10.16 -0.54
N LYS A 30 -6.07 11.12 -0.87
CA LYS A 30 -7.52 11.00 -0.66
C LYS A 30 -8.13 9.81 -1.42
N HIS A 31 -7.69 9.55 -2.65
CA HIS A 31 -8.18 8.40 -3.42
C HIS A 31 -7.63 7.08 -2.89
N VAL A 32 -6.37 7.05 -2.46
CA VAL A 32 -5.73 5.88 -1.85
C VAL A 32 -6.44 5.50 -0.56
N ILE A 33 -6.65 6.45 0.35
CA ILE A 33 -7.38 6.25 1.62
C ILE A 33 -8.75 5.64 1.37
N LYS A 34 -9.56 6.27 0.50
CA LYS A 34 -10.90 5.75 0.15
C LYS A 34 -10.88 4.36 -0.46
N THR A 35 -9.82 4.04 -1.19
CA THR A 35 -9.67 2.72 -1.83
C THR A 35 -9.35 1.66 -0.78
N ILE A 36 -8.40 1.95 0.12
CA ILE A 36 -8.08 1.09 1.27
C ILE A 36 -9.34 0.88 2.11
N GLU A 37 -10.03 1.94 2.52
CA GLU A 37 -11.28 1.86 3.30
C GLU A 37 -12.35 1.00 2.62
N LYS A 38 -12.48 1.08 1.29
CA LYS A 38 -13.45 0.28 0.55
C LYS A 38 -13.09 -1.20 0.54
N LEU A 39 -11.80 -1.53 0.39
CA LEU A 39 -11.31 -2.90 0.39
C LEU A 39 -11.33 -3.51 1.79
N THR A 40 -11.12 -2.70 2.83
CA THR A 40 -11.09 -3.15 4.22
C THR A 40 -12.44 -3.06 4.92
N LYS A 41 -13.44 -2.33 4.40
CA LYS A 41 -14.79 -2.19 4.98
C LYS A 41 -15.50 -3.48 5.43
N PRO A 42 -15.34 -4.64 4.76
CA PRO A 42 -15.92 -5.90 5.23
C PRO A 42 -15.20 -6.47 6.47
N TYR A 43 -14.00 -5.97 6.77
CA TYR A 43 -13.08 -6.44 7.80
C TYR A 43 -12.92 -5.34 8.86
N LEU A 44 -12.51 -5.67 10.10
CA LEU A 44 -12.39 -4.66 11.16
C LEU A 44 -11.47 -3.50 10.69
N PRO A 45 -11.82 -2.23 10.99
CA PRO A 45 -11.08 -1.03 10.55
C PRO A 45 -9.65 -0.90 11.10
N LYS A 46 -9.13 -1.94 11.76
CA LYS A 46 -7.82 -2.00 12.40
C LYS A 46 -6.87 -3.05 11.81
N HIS A 47 -7.25 -3.80 10.77
CA HIS A 47 -6.35 -4.81 10.19
C HIS A 47 -5.12 -4.20 9.51
N HIS A 48 -5.25 -3.01 8.93
CA HIS A 48 -4.20 -2.43 8.09
C HIS A 48 -3.76 -1.08 8.63
N SER A 49 -2.51 -0.99 9.07
CA SER A 49 -1.86 0.28 9.43
C SER A 49 -1.18 0.84 8.19
N TYR A 50 -1.36 2.13 7.90
CA TYR A 50 -0.67 2.77 6.79
C TYR A 50 -0.32 4.22 7.10
N THR A 51 0.72 4.71 6.44
CA THR A 51 1.14 6.11 6.47
C THR A 51 1.62 6.53 5.08
N PHE A 52 1.80 7.84 4.88
CA PHE A 52 2.32 8.39 3.64
C PHE A 52 3.64 9.12 3.91
N MET A 53 4.58 8.95 2.99
CA MET A 53 5.80 9.75 2.92
C MET A 53 5.87 10.43 1.55
N ASP A 54 6.49 11.61 1.49
CA ASP A 54 6.79 12.27 0.22
C ASP A 54 8.29 12.11 -0.06
N ILE A 55 8.63 11.44 -1.16
CA ILE A 55 10.01 11.23 -1.61
C ILE A 55 10.11 11.73 -3.05
N ASP A 56 11.00 12.68 -3.32
CA ASP A 56 11.24 13.22 -4.67
C ASP A 56 9.96 13.67 -5.40
N ASN A 57 9.07 14.38 -4.70
CA ASN A 57 7.74 14.82 -5.17
C ASN A 57 6.77 13.67 -5.54
N MET A 58 7.03 12.45 -5.09
CA MET A 58 6.14 11.30 -5.23
C MET A 58 5.48 10.94 -3.91
N THR A 59 4.19 10.59 -3.95
CA THR A 59 3.50 10.04 -2.79
C THR A 59 3.87 8.56 -2.63
N VAL A 60 4.53 8.24 -1.54
CA VAL A 60 4.86 6.89 -1.15
C VAL A 60 3.90 6.44 -0.05
N LEU A 61 3.19 5.34 -0.30
CA LEU A 61 2.35 4.68 0.70
C LEU A 61 3.18 3.60 1.40
N LEU A 62 3.23 3.65 2.73
CA LEU A 62 3.69 2.55 3.56
C LEU A 62 2.48 1.88 4.15
N ILE A 63 2.30 0.60 3.89
CA ILE A 63 1.17 -0.17 4.37
C ILE A 63 1.64 -1.47 5.01
N LYS A 64 1.19 -1.72 6.23
CA LYS A 64 1.29 -3.01 6.90
C LYS A 64 0.06 -3.84 6.54
N SER A 65 0.26 -4.89 5.77
CA SER A 65 -0.82 -5.75 5.25
C SER A 65 -0.35 -7.18 5.09
N GLU A 66 -1.30 -8.10 4.89
CA GLU A 66 -0.98 -9.40 4.32
C GLU A 66 -0.58 -9.25 2.83
N ILE A 67 0.23 -10.16 2.32
CA ILE A 67 0.82 -10.03 0.97
C ILE A 67 -0.23 -10.08 -0.14
N GLN A 68 -1.30 -10.85 0.07
CA GLN A 68 -2.44 -10.99 -0.83
C GLN A 68 -3.27 -9.70 -0.97
N PHE A 69 -3.20 -8.79 0.00
CA PHE A 69 -3.90 -7.50 -0.08
C PHE A 69 -3.28 -6.57 -1.13
N ILE A 70 -1.97 -6.69 -1.37
CA ILE A 70 -1.21 -5.79 -2.24
C ILE A 70 -1.68 -5.85 -3.70
N PRO A 71 -1.83 -7.02 -4.35
CA PRO A 71 -2.42 -7.10 -5.69
C PRO A 71 -3.82 -6.48 -5.79
N ASP A 72 -4.68 -6.66 -4.78
CA ASP A 72 -6.03 -6.11 -4.77
C ASP A 72 -6.04 -4.59 -4.64
N LEU A 73 -5.18 -4.06 -3.78
CA LEU A 73 -4.97 -2.63 -3.65
C LEU A 73 -4.50 -2.02 -4.98
N ILE A 74 -3.47 -2.59 -5.61
CA ILE A 74 -2.93 -2.11 -6.90
C ILE A 74 -4.03 -2.10 -7.97
N ARG A 75 -4.77 -3.21 -8.13
CA ARG A 75 -5.87 -3.31 -9.10
C ARG A 75 -6.92 -2.22 -8.86
N ALA A 76 -7.27 -1.96 -7.60
CA ALA A 76 -8.26 -0.96 -7.25
C ALA A 76 -7.76 0.48 -7.51
N LEU A 77 -6.49 0.77 -7.26
CA LEU A 77 -5.85 2.05 -7.57
C LEU A 77 -5.77 2.29 -9.09
N CYS A 78 -5.38 1.29 -9.87
CA CYS A 78 -5.35 1.36 -11.33
C CYS A 78 -6.74 1.66 -11.91
N LYS A 79 -7.82 1.08 -11.36
CA LYS A 79 -9.21 1.41 -11.74
C LYS A 79 -9.61 2.86 -11.43
N LYS A 80 -8.82 3.58 -10.63
CA LYS A 80 -8.97 5.02 -10.32
C LYS A 80 -8.01 5.89 -11.11
N ASN A 81 -7.34 5.36 -12.14
CA ASN A 81 -6.31 6.04 -12.92
C ASN A 81 -5.11 6.50 -12.08
N LEU A 82 -4.83 5.80 -10.97
CA LEU A 82 -3.61 6.00 -10.19
C LEU A 82 -2.60 4.93 -10.58
N GLY A 83 -1.46 5.36 -11.12
CA GLY A 83 -0.35 4.46 -11.43
C GLY A 83 0.37 4.05 -10.14
N VAL A 84 0.79 2.79 -10.06
CA VAL A 84 1.72 2.30 -9.05
C VAL A 84 3.00 1.95 -9.78
N TYR A 85 4.07 2.71 -9.55
CA TYR A 85 5.33 2.55 -10.27
C TYR A 85 6.16 1.40 -9.71
N GLU A 86 6.11 1.24 -8.39
CA GLU A 86 6.97 0.31 -7.69
C GLU A 86 6.32 -0.16 -6.40
N VAL A 87 6.54 -1.43 -6.09
CA VAL A 87 6.17 -2.06 -4.83
C VAL A 87 7.39 -2.78 -4.28
N ARG A 88 7.82 -2.42 -3.07
CA ARG A 88 8.93 -3.07 -2.36
C ARG A 88 8.46 -3.62 -1.04
N LEU A 89 9.01 -4.76 -0.65
CA LEU A 89 8.98 -5.20 0.74
C LEU A 89 9.96 -4.32 1.53
N PHE A 90 9.51 -3.73 2.62
CA PHE A 90 10.39 -2.99 3.52
C PHE A 90 11.02 -4.00 4.48
N GLU A 91 12.29 -4.36 4.25
CA GLU A 91 13.02 -5.39 5.01
C GLU A 91 13.76 -4.85 6.25
N GLU A 92 13.63 -3.56 6.58
CA GLU A 92 14.45 -2.94 7.63
C GLU A 92 13.85 -3.04 9.04
N LYS A 93 14.74 -3.46 9.96
CA LYS A 93 14.55 -3.63 11.40
C LYS A 93 14.59 -2.28 12.12
N GLU A 94 13.55 -1.46 12.07
CA GLU A 94 13.36 -0.39 13.07
C GLU A 94 11.92 0.18 12.99
N ASN A 95 11.37 0.55 14.14
CA ASN A 95 9.96 0.85 14.36
C ASN A 95 9.48 2.11 13.61
N ILE A 96 8.88 1.94 12.43
CA ILE A 96 8.26 3.06 11.65
C ILE A 96 6.85 3.42 12.17
N PHE A 97 6.27 2.58 13.03
CA PHE A 97 4.90 2.73 13.53
C PHE A 97 4.80 2.90 15.06
N GLU A 98 5.91 3.17 15.75
CA GLU A 98 5.89 3.61 17.17
C GLU A 98 5.81 5.13 17.30
#